data_AF-A0AAE2BUW2-F1
#
_entry.id   AF-A0AAE2BUW2-F1
#
_cell.length_a   1.000
_cell.length_b   1.000
_cell.length_c   1.000
_cell.angle_alpha   90.00
_cell.angle_beta   90.00
_cell.angle_gamma   90.00
#
_symmetry.space_group_name_H-M   'P 1'
#
loop_
_entity.id
_entity.type
_entity.pdbx_description
1 polymer ?
#
loop_
_entity_poly.entity_id
_entity_poly.type
_entity_poly.pdbx_seq_one_letter_code
_entity_poly.pdbx_strand_id
1 'polypeptide(L)'
;MARMVDGGSRPDLSLADGKLRVSGNCILSDVHDSIFLTPSETNQGTFIGVKVDHQRGSRLVFPVGKLKGLRILCLYRFKLWWMTQCMGTCGQDIPCETQFLMVEVPQSSQLGEETEDGEGRSKPVYYTVFLPILEGDFRAVLQGNAHDELEICLESGDPSVQQFEGRHLVYVAAGLDPYSVIEKSINAKKAAIIRASDDFFPRDPASHTIHIASVAYNTIFLGEFMQPDWDMFHSLHPMAEYHGAARAIGGCPIYVSDKPGNHDFDVLKKLVLPDGSTLRAKLPGRPTRDCLFSDPTRDGKSLLKIWSMNDFTGVLGVFNCQGASWCRVSIKNLIHDEQPETISGTVQATDVEYLGSIAESGRPGDCVMYSHRGGRLISVPENTSLPIQLKAREYEVFTVAPVKKLSNGAAFAPIGLIKMFNSGGAIKEINYESKKIGNVNLSVRGRGIFGAYSSVRPKRITIETAEEDFGYDERSGLVTLTLQVPAEELYQWNITIEV
;
A
#
# COMPACT_ATOMS: atom_id res chain seq x y z
N MET A 1 -13.01 11.02 -28.55
CA MET A 1 -14.50 11.09 -28.47
C MET A 1 -14.87 12.27 -27.58
N ALA A 2 -15.72 13.16 -28.07
CA ALA A 2 -16.12 14.39 -27.39
C ALA A 2 -16.82 14.07 -26.05
N ARG A 3 -16.33 14.68 -24.96
CA ARG A 3 -16.89 14.55 -23.62
C ARG A 3 -18.20 15.32 -23.54
N MET A 4 -19.33 14.63 -23.42
CA MET A 4 -20.55 15.27 -22.92
C MET A 4 -20.32 15.56 -21.44
N VAL A 5 -20.12 16.84 -21.12
CA VAL A 5 -20.20 17.34 -19.75
C VAL A 5 -21.67 17.29 -19.39
N ASP A 6 -22.06 16.31 -18.60
CA ASP A 6 -23.41 16.18 -18.09
C ASP A 6 -23.69 17.37 -17.15
N GLY A 7 -24.48 18.33 -17.63
CA GLY A 7 -24.84 19.58 -16.94
C GLY A 7 -26.04 19.46 -16.01
N GLY A 8 -26.47 18.23 -15.68
CA GLY A 8 -27.56 17.97 -14.73
C GLY A 8 -27.14 18.17 -13.27
N SER A 9 -28.10 18.54 -12.42
CA SER A 9 -27.93 18.51 -10.96
C SER A 9 -27.57 17.10 -10.50
N ARG A 10 -26.47 16.98 -9.76
CA ARG A 10 -25.94 15.70 -9.27
C ARG A 10 -26.97 14.95 -8.39
N PRO A 11 -27.07 13.62 -8.47
CA PRO A 11 -27.96 12.87 -7.59
C PRO A 11 -27.50 13.00 -6.13
N ASP A 12 -28.45 13.31 -5.24
CA ASP A 12 -28.18 13.45 -3.81
C ASP A 12 -28.15 12.07 -3.14
N LEU A 13 -27.10 11.78 -2.37
CA LEU A 13 -26.96 10.56 -1.58
C LEU A 13 -27.21 10.89 -0.12
N SER A 14 -28.28 10.34 0.44
CA SER A 14 -28.69 10.63 1.81
C SER A 14 -29.03 9.37 2.61
N LEU A 15 -28.77 9.45 3.91
CA LEU A 15 -29.14 8.44 4.89
C LEU A 15 -30.07 9.09 5.90
N ALA A 16 -31.36 8.72 5.86
CA ALA A 16 -32.39 9.24 6.75
C ALA A 16 -33.52 8.20 6.91
N ASP A 17 -34.18 8.20 8.07
CA ASP A 17 -35.30 7.30 8.39
C ASP A 17 -35.00 5.81 8.16
N GLY A 18 -33.78 5.38 8.52
CA GLY A 18 -33.33 4.00 8.30
C GLY A 18 -33.23 3.61 6.82
N LYS A 19 -33.03 4.57 5.91
CA LYS A 19 -32.98 4.33 4.46
C LYS A 19 -31.82 5.06 3.82
N LEU A 20 -31.05 4.34 3.00
CA LEU A 20 -30.08 4.93 2.07
C LEU A 20 -30.81 5.25 0.77
N ARG A 21 -30.69 6.50 0.30
CA ARG A 21 -31.43 7.00 -0.86
C ARG A 21 -30.52 7.68 -1.88
N VAL A 22 -30.93 7.59 -3.15
CA VAL A 22 -30.42 8.41 -4.27
C VAL A 22 -31.55 9.25 -4.82
N SER A 23 -31.41 10.58 -4.71
CA SER A 23 -32.41 11.57 -5.11
C SER A 23 -33.81 11.21 -4.59
N GLY A 24 -33.89 10.83 -3.31
CA GLY A 24 -35.12 10.41 -2.63
C GLY A 24 -35.55 8.95 -2.84
N ASN A 25 -35.00 8.23 -3.84
CA ASN A 25 -35.34 6.84 -4.12
C ASN A 25 -34.56 5.88 -3.22
N CYS A 26 -35.24 4.96 -2.57
CA CYS A 26 -34.64 4.03 -1.60
C CYS A 26 -33.82 2.95 -2.30
N ILE A 27 -32.59 2.74 -1.83
CA ILE A 27 -31.66 1.71 -2.29
C ILE A 27 -31.54 0.62 -1.23
N LEU A 28 -31.30 1.04 0.01
CA LEU A 28 -31.30 0.16 1.19
C LEU A 28 -32.39 0.63 2.14
N SER A 29 -33.12 -0.34 2.68
CA SER A 29 -34.11 -0.17 3.74
C SER A 29 -33.61 -0.82 5.03
N ASP A 30 -34.24 -0.51 6.16
CA ASP A 30 -33.83 -1.03 7.47
C ASP A 30 -32.32 -0.86 7.72
N VAL A 31 -31.76 0.29 7.33
CA VAL A 31 -30.33 0.60 7.49
C VAL A 31 -30.02 0.70 8.97
N HIS A 32 -28.99 -0.05 9.39
CA HIS A 32 -28.63 -0.20 10.79
C HIS A 32 -28.07 1.11 11.39
N ASP A 33 -28.39 1.40 12.65
CA ASP A 33 -28.00 2.67 13.34
C ASP A 33 -26.47 2.86 13.49
N SER A 34 -25.72 1.77 13.34
CA SER A 34 -24.26 1.77 13.29
C SER A 34 -23.70 2.33 11.99
N ILE A 35 -24.51 2.46 10.94
CA ILE A 35 -24.07 2.96 9.64
C ILE A 35 -24.14 4.48 9.58
N PHE A 36 -23.12 5.12 8.99
CA PHE A 36 -23.12 6.55 8.72
C PHE A 36 -22.47 6.88 7.39
N LEU A 37 -22.68 8.12 6.92
CA LEU A 37 -22.10 8.61 5.69
C LEU A 37 -21.00 9.65 5.95
N THR A 38 -19.88 9.54 5.22
CA THR A 38 -18.80 10.53 5.22
C THR A 38 -18.63 11.12 3.80
N PRO A 39 -18.66 12.45 3.61
CA PRO A 39 -18.51 13.05 2.28
C PRO A 39 -17.11 12.81 1.68
N SER A 40 -17.03 12.60 0.36
CA SER A 40 -15.75 12.51 -0.35
C SER A 40 -15.20 13.90 -0.69
N GLU A 41 -13.90 14.13 -0.50
CA GLU A 41 -13.20 15.40 -0.81
C GLU A 41 -13.37 15.87 -2.27
N THR A 42 -13.47 14.93 -3.21
CA THR A 42 -13.70 15.24 -4.63
C THR A 42 -15.13 15.73 -4.91
N ASN A 43 -16.01 15.75 -3.91
CA ASN A 43 -17.47 15.86 -4.00
C ASN A 43 -18.12 14.80 -4.92
N GLN A 44 -17.33 13.80 -5.35
CA GLN A 44 -17.61 12.54 -6.04
C GLN A 44 -18.92 11.77 -5.74
N GLY A 45 -19.29 11.80 -4.47
CA GLY A 45 -20.06 10.76 -3.82
C GLY A 45 -19.75 10.78 -2.32
N THR A 46 -20.15 9.72 -1.64
CA THR A 46 -20.03 9.60 -0.18
C THR A 46 -19.40 8.26 0.18
N PHE A 47 -19.03 8.08 1.43
CA PHE A 47 -18.58 6.81 1.96
C PHE A 47 -19.58 6.28 2.97
N ILE A 48 -19.81 4.97 2.93
CA ILE A 48 -20.43 4.24 4.03
C ILE A 48 -19.33 3.89 5.03
N GLY A 49 -19.51 4.36 6.26
CA GLY A 49 -18.72 3.98 7.43
C GLY A 49 -19.59 3.25 8.46
N VAL A 50 -18.92 2.68 9.46
CA VAL A 50 -19.56 1.94 10.55
C VAL A 50 -19.04 2.46 11.89
N LYS A 51 -19.93 2.74 12.83
CA LYS A 51 -19.59 3.20 14.18
C LYS A 51 -18.84 2.09 14.91
N VAL A 52 -17.62 2.39 15.34
CA VAL A 52 -16.75 1.46 16.04
C VAL A 52 -16.95 1.61 17.54
N ASP A 53 -18.01 1.00 18.07
CA ASP A 53 -18.23 0.95 19.52
C ASP A 53 -17.55 -0.29 20.10
N HIS A 54 -16.29 -0.15 20.49
CA HIS A 54 -15.47 -1.18 21.18
C HIS A 54 -15.22 -2.50 20.43
N GLN A 55 -15.72 -2.66 19.20
CA GLN A 55 -15.50 -3.85 18.39
C GLN A 55 -14.04 -3.93 17.90
N ARG A 56 -13.44 -5.10 18.08
CA ARG A 56 -12.08 -5.43 17.66
C ARG A 56 -12.10 -6.79 16.98
N GLY A 57 -11.33 -6.93 15.91
CA GLY A 57 -11.17 -8.20 15.23
C GLY A 57 -10.45 -8.04 13.91
N SER A 58 -9.70 -9.06 13.52
CA SER A 58 -9.04 -9.14 12.21
C SER A 58 -10.00 -9.46 11.07
N ARG A 59 -11.23 -9.88 11.41
CA ARG A 59 -12.35 -10.10 10.50
C ARG A 59 -13.65 -9.74 11.20
N LEU A 60 -14.38 -8.77 10.65
CA LEU A 60 -15.65 -8.30 11.17
C LEU A 60 -16.67 -8.18 10.03
N VAL A 61 -17.93 -8.49 10.33
CA VAL A 61 -19.02 -8.41 9.35
C VAL A 61 -20.10 -7.50 9.91
N PHE A 62 -20.47 -6.50 9.13
CA PHE A 62 -21.43 -5.47 9.52
C PHE A 62 -22.63 -5.50 8.58
N PRO A 63 -23.85 -5.80 9.09
CA PRO A 63 -25.05 -5.59 8.31
C PRO A 63 -25.24 -4.09 8.08
N VAL A 64 -25.46 -3.73 6.82
CA VAL A 64 -25.69 -2.34 6.40
C VAL A 64 -27.18 -2.05 6.37
N GLY A 65 -27.93 -2.83 5.60
CA GLY A 65 -29.38 -2.70 5.42
C GLY A 65 -29.89 -3.62 4.31
N LYS A 66 -31.20 -3.75 4.19
CA LYS A 66 -31.86 -4.63 3.23
C LYS A 66 -31.92 -4.06 1.83
N LEU A 67 -31.46 -4.84 0.86
CA LEU A 67 -31.59 -4.58 -0.58
C LEU A 67 -32.65 -5.52 -1.15
N LYS A 68 -33.76 -5.00 -1.68
CA LYS A 68 -34.86 -5.82 -2.23
C LYS A 68 -35.48 -5.19 -3.47
N GLY A 69 -35.76 -6.01 -4.47
CA GLY A 69 -36.53 -5.64 -5.66
C GLY A 69 -35.80 -4.69 -6.62
N LEU A 70 -34.48 -4.49 -6.45
CA LEU A 70 -33.65 -3.65 -7.33
C LEU A 70 -32.69 -4.54 -8.10
N ARG A 71 -32.53 -4.28 -9.40
CA ARG A 71 -31.59 -5.06 -10.22
C ARG A 71 -30.16 -4.73 -9.80
N ILE A 72 -29.37 -5.76 -9.56
CA ILE A 72 -27.97 -5.63 -9.16
C ILE A 72 -27.03 -6.35 -10.11
N LEU A 73 -25.83 -5.78 -10.26
CA LEU A 73 -24.66 -6.41 -10.85
C LEU A 73 -23.55 -6.43 -9.80
N CYS A 74 -23.02 -7.62 -9.52
CA CYS A 74 -21.89 -7.83 -8.63
C CYS A 74 -20.68 -8.32 -9.44
N LEU A 75 -19.50 -7.79 -9.18
CA LEU A 75 -18.23 -8.40 -9.59
C LEU A 75 -17.55 -8.91 -8.32
N TYR A 76 -17.38 -10.22 -8.22
CA TYR A 76 -16.92 -10.88 -7.00
C TYR A 76 -15.81 -11.87 -7.29
N ARG A 77 -14.98 -12.09 -6.28
CA ARG A 77 -13.84 -12.99 -6.36
C ARG A 77 -14.28 -14.42 -6.08
N PHE A 78 -14.39 -15.25 -7.11
CA PHE A 78 -14.75 -16.67 -6.98
C PHE A 78 -13.53 -17.59 -6.78
N LYS A 79 -12.32 -17.07 -7.04
CA LYS A 79 -11.02 -17.70 -6.74
C LYS A 79 -10.04 -16.62 -6.31
N LEU A 80 -8.98 -16.99 -5.59
CA LEU A 80 -7.99 -16.06 -5.01
C LEU A 80 -7.51 -14.92 -5.95
N TRP A 81 -7.44 -15.19 -7.26
CA TRP A 81 -6.94 -14.27 -8.29
C TRP A 81 -7.98 -13.85 -9.35
N TRP A 82 -9.20 -14.42 -9.31
CA TRP A 82 -10.15 -14.29 -10.41
C TRP A 82 -11.50 -13.75 -9.93
N MET A 83 -12.03 -12.78 -10.67
CA MET A 83 -13.39 -12.27 -10.50
C MET A 83 -14.32 -12.78 -11.60
N THR A 84 -15.61 -12.84 -11.28
CA THR A 84 -16.69 -13.10 -12.23
C THR A 84 -17.90 -12.26 -11.85
N GLN A 85 -18.88 -12.18 -12.75
CA GLN A 85 -20.13 -11.46 -12.55
C GLN A 85 -21.21 -12.32 -11.88
N CYS A 86 -22.07 -11.68 -11.07
CA CYS A 86 -23.36 -12.20 -10.63
C CYS A 86 -24.42 -11.11 -10.82
N MET A 87 -25.65 -11.50 -11.16
CA MET A 87 -26.79 -10.60 -11.25
C MET A 87 -27.88 -11.09 -10.31
N GLY A 88 -28.62 -10.16 -9.72
CA GLY A 88 -29.63 -10.47 -8.72
C GLY A 88 -30.69 -9.38 -8.60
N THR A 89 -31.56 -9.56 -7.62
CA THR A 89 -32.61 -8.60 -7.28
C THR A 89 -32.73 -8.30 -5.78
N CYS A 90 -31.96 -8.98 -4.93
CA CYS A 90 -32.00 -8.83 -3.49
C CYS A 90 -30.63 -9.07 -2.83
N GLY A 91 -30.51 -8.70 -1.55
CA GLY A 91 -29.23 -8.76 -0.84
C GLY A 91 -28.63 -10.16 -0.78
N GLN A 92 -29.44 -11.21 -0.60
CA GLN A 92 -28.94 -12.60 -0.55
C GLN A 92 -28.30 -13.08 -1.86
N ASP A 93 -28.58 -12.42 -2.99
CA ASP A 93 -27.97 -12.75 -4.30
C ASP A 93 -26.53 -12.25 -4.41
N ILE A 94 -26.06 -11.39 -3.48
CA ILE A 94 -24.73 -10.79 -3.49
C ILE A 94 -23.73 -11.83 -2.97
N PRO A 95 -22.81 -12.33 -3.82
CA PRO A 95 -21.86 -13.33 -3.39
C PRO A 95 -20.85 -12.76 -2.38
N CYS A 96 -20.30 -13.63 -1.53
CA CYS A 96 -19.13 -13.29 -0.73
C CYS A 96 -17.98 -12.77 -1.60
N GLU A 97 -17.16 -11.89 -1.05
CA GLU A 97 -16.00 -11.30 -1.74
C GLU A 97 -16.40 -10.45 -2.97
N THR A 98 -17.56 -9.80 -2.93
CA THR A 98 -17.95 -8.81 -3.95
C THR A 98 -17.08 -7.56 -3.81
N GLN A 99 -16.35 -7.22 -4.87
CA GLN A 99 -15.42 -6.08 -4.91
C GLN A 99 -15.98 -4.87 -5.68
N PHE A 100 -17.10 -5.07 -6.36
CA PHE A 100 -17.85 -4.01 -7.04
C PHE A 100 -19.32 -4.42 -7.07
N LEU A 101 -20.20 -3.50 -6.66
CA LEU A 101 -21.64 -3.68 -6.75
C LEU A 101 -22.24 -2.46 -7.46
N MET A 102 -23.14 -2.69 -8.40
CA MET A 102 -23.94 -1.65 -9.04
C MET A 102 -25.42 -1.97 -8.89
N VAL A 103 -26.20 -0.97 -8.49
CA VAL A 103 -27.64 -1.08 -8.28
C VAL A 103 -28.37 -0.15 -9.25
N GLU A 104 -29.34 -0.70 -9.96
CA GLU A 104 -30.26 0.04 -10.82
C GLU A 104 -31.43 0.56 -9.99
N VAL A 105 -31.58 1.88 -9.90
CA VAL A 105 -32.55 2.57 -9.03
C VAL A 105 -33.53 3.35 -9.90
N PRO A 106 -34.76 2.83 -10.12
CA PRO A 106 -35.78 3.55 -10.87
C PRO A 106 -36.20 4.83 -10.14
N GLN A 107 -36.39 5.92 -10.86
CA GLN A 107 -36.99 7.12 -10.27
C GLN A 107 -38.48 6.90 -10.01
N SER A 108 -38.88 6.93 -8.74
CA SER A 108 -40.28 6.91 -8.31
C SER A 108 -40.90 8.31 -8.44
N SER A 109 -42.12 8.38 -8.97
CA SER A 109 -42.89 9.62 -9.08
C SER A 109 -43.39 10.02 -7.69
N GLN A 110 -42.64 10.86 -6.98
CA GLN A 110 -43.22 11.66 -5.91
C GLN A 110 -43.98 12.82 -6.55
N LEU A 111 -45.26 12.58 -6.82
CA LEU A 111 -46.40 13.50 -6.98
C LEU A 111 -47.39 12.76 -7.89
N GLY A 112 -48.51 12.33 -7.31
CA GLY A 112 -49.55 11.63 -8.03
C GLY A 112 -50.27 12.60 -8.97
N GLU A 113 -49.92 12.55 -10.25
CA GLU A 113 -50.82 12.85 -11.35
C GLU A 113 -50.51 11.82 -12.45
N GLU A 114 -51.41 10.88 -12.64
CA GLU A 114 -51.46 10.08 -13.86
C GLU A 114 -51.91 11.01 -14.99
N THR A 115 -50.95 11.61 -15.70
CA THR A 115 -51.22 12.14 -17.03
C THR A 115 -50.88 11.08 -18.05
N GLU A 116 -51.95 10.53 -18.66
CA GLU A 116 -51.90 9.77 -19.91
C GLU A 116 -51.41 10.68 -21.04
N ASP A 117 -50.12 10.96 -21.11
CA ASP A 117 -49.52 11.57 -22.30
C ASP A 117 -48.60 10.56 -23.00
N GLY A 118 -49.09 10.10 -24.15
CA GLY A 118 -48.56 9.02 -24.97
C GLY A 118 -47.30 9.33 -25.76
N GLU A 119 -46.16 9.44 -25.07
CA GLU A 119 -44.85 9.13 -25.65
C GLU A 119 -44.03 8.30 -24.67
N GLY A 120 -43.72 7.05 -25.04
CA GLY A 120 -43.03 6.06 -24.20
C GLY A 120 -41.57 6.40 -23.88
N ARG A 121 -41.31 7.51 -23.18
CA ARG A 121 -40.03 7.82 -22.58
C ARG A 121 -39.89 7.02 -21.28
N SER A 122 -39.04 6.00 -21.31
CA SER A 122 -38.62 5.26 -20.11
C SER A 122 -38.18 6.25 -19.04
N LYS A 123 -38.71 6.12 -17.82
CA LYS A 123 -38.31 6.95 -16.68
C LYS A 123 -36.79 6.86 -16.50
N PRO A 124 -36.10 7.97 -16.16
CA PRO A 124 -34.67 7.94 -15.91
C PRO A 124 -34.36 7.01 -14.72
N VAL A 125 -33.23 6.33 -14.84
CA VAL A 125 -32.75 5.33 -13.88
C VAL A 125 -31.43 5.84 -13.34
N TYR A 126 -31.27 5.83 -12.03
CA TYR A 126 -29.97 6.07 -11.41
C TYR A 126 -29.21 4.76 -11.27
N TYR A 127 -27.95 4.77 -11.69
CA TYR A 127 -27.00 3.70 -11.41
C TYR A 127 -26.20 4.10 -10.19
N THR A 128 -26.28 3.31 -9.13
CA THR A 128 -25.53 3.53 -7.89
C THR A 128 -24.42 2.51 -7.79
N VAL A 129 -23.18 2.96 -7.76
CA VAL A 129 -21.98 2.14 -7.58
C VAL A 129 -21.62 2.11 -6.11
N PHE A 130 -21.34 0.91 -5.61
CA PHE A 130 -20.73 0.63 -4.31
C PHE A 130 -19.36 0.01 -4.57
N LEU A 131 -18.32 0.71 -4.15
CA LEU A 131 -16.94 0.30 -4.31
C LEU A 131 -16.31 0.14 -2.92
N PRO A 132 -16.23 -1.10 -2.39
CA PRO A 132 -15.48 -1.35 -1.16
C PRO A 132 -14.00 -1.02 -1.37
N ILE A 133 -13.36 -0.41 -0.37
CA ILE A 133 -11.99 0.09 -0.46
C ILE A 133 -11.09 -0.38 0.71
N LEU A 134 -9.81 -0.05 0.63
CA LEU A 134 -8.87 -0.18 1.73
C LEU A 134 -8.97 1.03 2.65
N GLU A 135 -8.98 0.80 3.96
CA GLU A 135 -8.82 1.83 4.99
C GLU A 135 -7.79 1.37 6.02
N GLY A 136 -6.65 2.07 6.07
CA GLY A 136 -5.50 1.65 6.88
C GLY A 136 -5.00 0.26 6.48
N ASP A 137 -4.95 -0.65 7.46
CA ASP A 137 -4.52 -2.04 7.29
C ASP A 137 -5.67 -3.00 6.93
N PHE A 138 -6.90 -2.50 6.76
CA PHE A 138 -8.08 -3.33 6.50
C PHE A 138 -8.59 -3.19 5.06
N ARG A 139 -9.07 -4.31 4.53
CA ARG A 139 -9.76 -4.43 3.26
C ARG A 139 -11.25 -4.64 3.50
N ALA A 140 -12.09 -3.78 2.92
CA ALA A 140 -13.52 -4.03 2.82
C ALA A 140 -13.85 -4.89 1.60
N VAL A 141 -14.85 -5.76 1.73
CA VAL A 141 -15.58 -6.41 0.64
C VAL A 141 -17.07 -6.44 0.97
N LEU A 142 -17.90 -6.64 -0.04
CA LEU A 142 -19.34 -6.76 0.12
C LEU A 142 -19.78 -8.22 0.06
N GLN A 143 -20.87 -8.54 0.75
CA GLN A 143 -21.56 -9.82 0.65
C GLN A 143 -23.05 -9.67 0.99
N GLY A 144 -23.84 -10.70 0.69
CA GLY A 144 -25.23 -10.83 1.09
C GLY A 144 -25.42 -11.82 2.24
N ASN A 145 -26.53 -11.72 2.95
CA ASN A 145 -26.95 -12.72 3.94
C ASN A 145 -28.38 -13.24 3.69
N ALA A 146 -28.80 -14.23 4.49
CA ALA A 146 -30.11 -14.89 4.36
C ALA A 146 -31.32 -13.98 4.65
N HIS A 147 -31.11 -12.75 5.12
CA HIS A 147 -32.16 -11.77 5.43
C HIS A 147 -32.25 -10.65 4.39
N ASP A 148 -31.60 -10.82 3.23
CA ASP A 148 -31.45 -9.84 2.16
C ASP A 148 -30.67 -8.58 2.57
N GLU A 149 -29.83 -8.65 3.59
CA GLU A 149 -28.98 -7.53 3.98
C GLU A 149 -27.71 -7.50 3.14
N LEU A 150 -27.33 -6.31 2.70
CA LEU A 150 -25.98 -6.01 2.27
C LEU A 150 -25.09 -5.96 3.51
N GLU A 151 -24.00 -6.70 3.51
CA GLU A 151 -23.01 -6.71 4.57
C GLU A 151 -21.66 -6.18 4.07
N ILE A 152 -20.96 -5.44 4.94
CA ILE A 152 -19.55 -5.11 4.76
C ILE A 152 -18.75 -6.13 5.56
N CYS A 153 -17.93 -6.92 4.88
CA CYS A 153 -16.92 -7.75 5.51
C CYS A 153 -15.58 -7.00 5.48
N LEU A 154 -15.04 -6.74 6.67
CA LEU A 154 -13.80 -6.00 6.87
C LEU A 154 -12.72 -6.95 7.40
N GLU A 155 -11.58 -7.02 6.72
CA GLU A 155 -10.52 -7.97 7.04
C GLU A 155 -9.12 -7.34 6.96
N SER A 156 -8.29 -7.57 7.97
CA SER A 156 -6.86 -7.21 7.95
C SER A 156 -5.99 -8.32 7.37
N GLY A 157 -6.47 -9.57 7.40
CA GLY A 157 -5.68 -10.76 7.07
C GLY A 157 -4.67 -11.17 8.15
N ASP A 158 -4.64 -10.46 9.29
CA ASP A 158 -3.71 -10.67 10.39
C ASP A 158 -4.47 -10.64 11.73
N PRO A 159 -4.54 -11.76 12.49
CA PRO A 159 -5.21 -11.85 13.79
C PRO A 159 -4.77 -10.81 14.84
N SER A 160 -3.57 -10.24 14.71
CA SER A 160 -3.05 -9.20 15.60
C SER A 160 -3.54 -7.80 15.25
N VAL A 161 -3.89 -7.57 13.98
CA VAL A 161 -4.37 -6.28 13.49
C VAL A 161 -5.88 -6.28 13.64
N GLN A 162 -6.34 -5.70 14.75
CA GLN A 162 -7.75 -5.76 15.17
C GLN A 162 -8.44 -4.39 15.22
N GLN A 163 -7.71 -3.29 15.00
CA GLN A 163 -8.20 -1.92 15.13
C GLN A 163 -8.26 -1.24 13.78
N PHE A 164 -9.41 -0.62 13.48
CA PHE A 164 -9.68 0.11 12.25
C PHE A 164 -10.45 1.39 12.55
N GLU A 165 -10.39 2.36 11.65
CA GLU A 165 -11.09 3.65 11.81
C GLU A 165 -12.59 3.54 11.47
N GLY A 166 -12.93 2.77 10.43
CA GLY A 166 -14.29 2.43 10.05
C GLY A 166 -15.04 3.52 9.30
N ARG A 167 -14.38 4.58 8.83
CA ARG A 167 -15.06 5.80 8.33
C ARG A 167 -15.29 5.81 6.82
N HIS A 168 -14.44 5.13 6.07
CA HIS A 168 -14.38 5.18 4.61
C HIS A 168 -14.33 3.76 4.03
N LEU A 169 -15.26 2.88 4.39
CA LEU A 169 -15.18 1.47 4.02
C LEU A 169 -15.69 1.18 2.60
N VAL A 170 -16.78 1.82 2.21
CA VAL A 170 -17.41 1.63 0.88
C VAL A 170 -17.71 2.97 0.27
N TYR A 171 -17.08 3.27 -0.85
CA TYR A 171 -17.40 4.46 -1.62
C TYR A 171 -18.70 4.26 -2.41
N VAL A 172 -19.59 5.24 -2.37
CA VAL A 172 -20.89 5.23 -3.03
C VAL A 172 -21.06 6.47 -3.90
N ALA A 173 -21.40 6.26 -5.16
CA ALA A 173 -21.73 7.32 -6.09
C ALA A 173 -22.89 6.91 -6.99
N ALA A 174 -23.65 7.89 -7.47
CA ALA A 174 -24.77 7.66 -8.35
C ALA A 174 -24.81 8.65 -9.53
N GLY A 175 -25.48 8.24 -10.61
CA GLY A 175 -25.66 9.04 -11.82
C GLY A 175 -26.52 8.32 -12.86
N LEU A 176 -26.85 9.04 -13.93
CA LEU A 176 -27.76 8.57 -14.97
C LEU A 176 -27.08 7.70 -16.02
N ASP A 177 -25.76 7.87 -16.19
CA ASP A 177 -24.93 7.05 -17.07
C ASP A 177 -24.02 6.12 -16.22
N PRO A 178 -24.18 4.80 -16.31
CA PRO A 178 -23.45 3.86 -15.47
C PRO A 178 -21.94 3.94 -15.69
N TYR A 179 -21.50 4.16 -16.93
CA TYR A 179 -20.08 4.19 -17.26
C TYR A 179 -19.38 5.45 -16.74
N SER A 180 -20.04 6.61 -16.83
CA SER A 180 -19.54 7.86 -16.26
C SER A 180 -19.46 7.79 -14.74
N VAL A 181 -20.45 7.17 -14.07
CA VAL A 181 -20.42 6.97 -12.62
C VAL A 181 -19.28 6.06 -12.21
N ILE A 182 -19.05 4.96 -12.93
CA ILE A 182 -17.91 4.06 -12.68
C ILE A 182 -16.59 4.80 -12.85
N GLU A 183 -16.40 5.51 -13.97
CA GLU A 183 -15.18 6.28 -14.25
C GLU A 183 -14.89 7.30 -13.14
N LYS A 184 -15.90 8.09 -12.76
CA LYS A 184 -15.79 9.08 -11.67
C LYS A 184 -15.50 8.42 -10.32
N SER A 185 -16.13 7.27 -10.04
CA SER A 185 -15.94 6.54 -8.79
C SER A 185 -14.52 6.01 -8.63
N ILE A 186 -13.94 5.46 -9.70
CA ILE A 186 -12.55 4.99 -9.72
C ILE A 186 -11.59 6.17 -9.62
N ASN A 187 -11.82 7.25 -10.37
CA ASN A 187 -10.96 8.43 -10.33
C ASN A 187 -11.02 9.18 -8.99
N ALA A 188 -12.09 9.02 -8.21
CA ALA A 188 -12.26 9.64 -6.91
C ALA A 188 -11.44 8.97 -5.79
N LYS A 189 -10.85 7.78 -6.01
CA LYS A 189 -10.12 7.01 -4.97
C LYS A 189 -8.89 6.28 -5.48
N LYS A 190 -7.81 6.35 -4.69
CA LYS A 190 -6.67 5.43 -4.70
C LYS A 190 -6.96 4.28 -3.72
N ALA A 191 -7.58 3.18 -4.13
CA ALA A 191 -7.76 2.06 -3.17
C ALA A 191 -8.15 0.67 -3.72
N ALA A 192 -8.32 0.46 -5.03
CA ALA A 192 -8.43 -0.91 -5.54
C ALA A 192 -7.05 -1.47 -5.85
N ILE A 193 -6.86 -2.77 -5.58
CA ILE A 193 -5.63 -3.49 -5.91
C ILE A 193 -5.68 -3.85 -7.39
N ILE A 194 -4.59 -3.63 -8.12
CA ILE A 194 -4.48 -3.99 -9.54
C ILE A 194 -3.19 -4.78 -9.80
N ARG A 195 -3.30 -5.89 -10.51
CA ARG A 195 -2.11 -6.64 -10.98
C ARG A 195 -1.27 -5.73 -11.88
N ALA A 196 -0.03 -5.50 -11.47
CA ALA A 196 0.85 -4.54 -12.12
C ALA A 196 1.46 -5.07 -13.44
N SER A 197 1.52 -6.39 -13.58
CA SER A 197 2.14 -7.07 -14.71
C SER A 197 1.55 -8.47 -14.87
N ASP A 198 2.00 -9.17 -15.92
CA ASP A 198 1.84 -10.61 -16.13
C ASP A 198 2.28 -11.43 -14.90
N ASP A 199 1.94 -12.72 -14.90
CA ASP A 199 2.19 -13.63 -13.77
C ASP A 199 3.68 -13.75 -13.40
N PHE A 200 3.93 -13.88 -12.11
CA PHE A 200 5.21 -14.29 -11.57
C PHE A 200 5.41 -15.79 -11.87
N PHE A 201 6.36 -16.11 -12.75
CA PHE A 201 6.69 -17.48 -13.14
C PHE A 201 7.95 -17.97 -12.42
N PRO A 202 7.87 -18.50 -11.19
CA PRO A 202 9.06 -18.90 -10.41
C PRO A 202 9.91 -19.97 -11.10
N ARG A 203 9.33 -20.76 -12.01
CA ARG A 203 10.03 -21.82 -12.75
C ARG A 203 10.58 -21.38 -14.11
N ASP A 204 10.29 -20.16 -14.55
CA ASP A 204 10.84 -19.59 -15.78
C ASP A 204 11.99 -18.63 -15.42
N PRO A 205 13.26 -19.04 -15.61
CA PRO A 205 14.40 -18.18 -15.29
C PRO A 205 14.41 -16.86 -16.06
N ALA A 206 13.84 -16.84 -17.27
CA ALA A 206 13.76 -15.62 -18.08
C ALA A 206 12.85 -14.57 -17.44
N SER A 207 11.84 -15.00 -16.68
CA SER A 207 10.83 -14.10 -16.11
C SER A 207 11.35 -13.23 -14.97
N HIS A 208 12.39 -13.64 -14.24
CA HIS A 208 12.70 -13.03 -12.94
C HIS A 208 13.08 -11.54 -13.02
N THR A 209 14.00 -11.18 -13.92
CA THR A 209 14.43 -9.78 -14.07
C THR A 209 13.39 -8.96 -14.82
N ILE A 210 12.72 -9.57 -15.80
CA ILE A 210 11.61 -8.98 -16.56
C ILE A 210 10.47 -8.59 -15.62
N HIS A 211 10.13 -9.46 -14.67
CA HIS A 211 9.03 -9.25 -13.73
C HIS A 211 9.25 -7.99 -12.92
N ILE A 212 10.42 -7.84 -12.27
CA ILE A 212 10.75 -6.67 -11.44
C ILE A 212 10.73 -5.39 -12.27
N ALA A 213 11.32 -5.42 -13.48
CA ALA A 213 11.26 -4.28 -14.39
C ALA A 213 9.80 -3.94 -14.76
N SER A 214 9.00 -4.94 -15.14
CA SER A 214 7.63 -4.72 -15.61
C SER A 214 6.73 -4.17 -14.49
N VAL A 215 6.75 -4.77 -13.30
CA VAL A 215 5.93 -4.30 -12.17
C VAL A 215 6.33 -2.89 -11.73
N ALA A 216 7.63 -2.55 -11.73
CA ALA A 216 8.11 -1.22 -11.36
C ALA A 216 7.69 -0.16 -12.39
N TYR A 217 7.94 -0.38 -13.69
CA TYR A 217 7.58 0.60 -14.73
C TYR A 217 6.08 0.77 -14.88
N ASN A 218 5.30 -0.32 -14.83
CA ASN A 218 3.83 -0.22 -14.90
C ASN A 218 3.26 0.51 -13.68
N THR A 219 3.92 0.43 -12.52
CA THR A 219 3.54 1.17 -11.31
C THR A 219 3.64 2.70 -11.47
N ILE A 220 4.41 3.23 -12.43
CA ILE A 220 4.42 4.67 -12.74
C ILE A 220 3.02 5.15 -13.12
N PHE A 221 2.30 4.37 -13.93
CA PHE A 221 0.94 4.68 -14.35
C PHE A 221 -0.08 4.18 -13.33
N LEU A 222 -0.04 2.87 -13.01
CA LEU A 222 -1.06 2.22 -12.19
C LEU A 222 -1.10 2.76 -10.75
N GLY A 223 0.07 3.09 -10.20
CA GLY A 223 0.22 3.60 -8.84
C GLY A 223 -0.36 5.00 -8.60
N GLU A 224 -0.88 5.68 -9.63
CA GLU A 224 -1.56 6.97 -9.48
C GLU A 224 -3.02 6.83 -9.06
N PHE A 225 -3.66 5.71 -9.36
CA PHE A 225 -5.10 5.52 -9.14
C PHE A 225 -5.46 4.15 -8.54
N MET A 226 -4.50 3.22 -8.46
CA MET A 226 -4.67 1.90 -7.84
C MET A 226 -3.47 1.55 -6.98
N GLN A 227 -3.64 0.59 -6.06
CA GLN A 227 -2.55 -0.04 -5.34
C GLN A 227 -1.99 -1.19 -6.20
N PRO A 228 -0.76 -1.10 -6.73
CA PRO A 228 -0.22 -2.15 -7.58
C PRO A 228 0.09 -3.41 -6.78
N ASP A 229 -0.29 -4.55 -7.34
CA ASP A 229 0.02 -5.90 -6.89
C ASP A 229 1.13 -6.47 -7.78
N TRP A 230 2.26 -6.79 -7.15
CA TRP A 230 3.45 -7.34 -7.81
C TRP A 230 3.45 -8.87 -7.87
N ASP A 231 2.29 -9.47 -7.61
CA ASP A 231 1.99 -10.89 -7.65
C ASP A 231 2.65 -11.72 -6.54
N MET A 232 2.20 -12.98 -6.43
CA MET A 232 2.60 -13.93 -5.42
C MET A 232 4.13 -14.09 -5.27
N PHE A 233 4.57 -14.46 -4.06
CA PHE A 233 5.97 -14.57 -3.67
C PHE A 233 6.31 -16.00 -3.24
N HIS A 234 7.49 -16.48 -3.65
CA HIS A 234 8.08 -17.73 -3.17
C HIS A 234 9.31 -17.45 -2.33
N SER A 235 9.25 -17.75 -1.04
CA SER A 235 10.37 -17.57 -0.09
C SER A 235 11.46 -18.62 -0.27
N LEU A 236 11.11 -19.87 -0.60
CA LEU A 236 12.06 -20.95 -0.84
C LEU A 236 12.40 -21.05 -2.34
N HIS A 237 13.26 -20.15 -2.80
CA HIS A 237 13.67 -20.06 -4.20
C HIS A 237 15.06 -19.42 -4.35
N PRO A 238 15.92 -19.80 -5.33
CA PRO A 238 17.23 -19.17 -5.53
C PRO A 238 17.19 -17.65 -5.75
N MET A 239 16.07 -17.14 -6.25
CA MET A 239 15.83 -15.70 -6.46
C MET A 239 14.96 -15.06 -5.36
N ALA A 240 14.73 -15.74 -4.23
CA ALA A 240 13.81 -15.29 -3.19
C ALA A 240 14.24 -13.96 -2.57
N GLU A 241 15.52 -13.77 -2.26
CA GLU A 241 16.01 -12.51 -1.71
C GLU A 241 15.87 -11.35 -2.68
N TYR A 242 16.18 -11.58 -3.96
CA TYR A 242 16.03 -10.60 -5.04
C TYR A 242 14.57 -10.14 -5.19
N HIS A 243 13.64 -11.09 -5.18
CA HIS A 243 12.19 -10.82 -5.26
C HIS A 243 11.59 -10.27 -3.97
N GLY A 244 12.13 -10.66 -2.82
CA GLY A 244 11.74 -10.17 -1.50
C GLY A 244 12.11 -8.70 -1.34
N ALA A 245 13.36 -8.34 -1.65
CA ALA A 245 13.82 -6.96 -1.66
C ALA A 245 12.91 -6.06 -2.50
N ALA A 246 12.59 -6.48 -3.74
CA ALA A 246 11.69 -5.72 -4.61
C ALA A 246 10.30 -5.52 -4.00
N ARG A 247 9.69 -6.56 -3.43
CA ARG A 247 8.36 -6.46 -2.79
C ARG A 247 8.37 -5.55 -1.55
N ALA A 248 9.46 -5.55 -0.78
CA ALA A 248 9.60 -4.65 0.37
C ALA A 248 9.55 -3.17 -0.03
N ILE A 249 10.11 -2.85 -1.20
CA ILE A 249 10.19 -1.48 -1.74
C ILE A 249 8.96 -1.12 -2.56
N GLY A 250 8.31 -2.12 -3.17
CA GLY A 250 7.16 -1.94 -4.07
C GLY A 250 5.93 -1.32 -3.43
N GLY A 251 5.87 -1.25 -2.09
CA GLY A 251 4.68 -0.78 -1.37
C GLY A 251 3.45 -1.66 -1.64
N CYS A 252 3.66 -2.85 -2.19
CA CYS A 252 2.64 -3.79 -2.65
C CYS A 252 2.29 -4.83 -1.55
N PRO A 253 1.14 -5.50 -1.65
CA PRO A 253 0.86 -6.68 -0.85
C PRO A 253 1.91 -7.78 -1.03
N ILE A 254 2.13 -8.60 0.00
CA ILE A 254 3.04 -9.76 -0.05
C ILE A 254 2.23 -11.04 0.15
N TYR A 255 1.98 -11.76 -0.95
CA TYR A 255 1.25 -13.03 -0.91
C TYR A 255 2.21 -14.21 -0.99
N VAL A 256 2.54 -14.83 0.14
CA VAL A 256 3.39 -16.02 0.20
C VAL A 256 2.63 -17.22 -0.40
N SER A 257 3.17 -17.82 -1.45
CA SER A 257 2.55 -18.94 -2.20
C SER A 257 3.41 -20.20 -2.20
N ASP A 258 4.41 -20.23 -1.32
CA ASP A 258 5.16 -21.44 -1.00
C ASP A 258 4.23 -22.59 -0.61
N LYS A 259 4.62 -23.82 -0.95
CA LYS A 259 3.93 -25.02 -0.48
C LYS A 259 3.96 -25.02 1.06
N PRO A 260 2.83 -25.23 1.76
CA PRO A 260 2.80 -25.31 3.21
C PRO A 260 3.90 -26.22 3.76
N GLY A 261 4.65 -25.72 4.75
CA GLY A 261 5.80 -26.41 5.35
C GLY A 261 7.11 -26.32 4.54
N ASN A 262 7.14 -25.62 3.41
CA ASN A 262 8.32 -25.43 2.57
C ASN A 262 8.62 -23.93 2.43
N HIS A 263 8.92 -23.29 3.55
CA HIS A 263 9.18 -21.85 3.63
C HIS A 263 10.64 -21.59 3.98
N ASP A 264 11.20 -20.49 3.47
CA ASP A 264 12.44 -19.92 3.96
C ASP A 264 12.11 -18.81 4.97
N PHE A 265 12.15 -19.15 6.26
CA PHE A 265 11.85 -18.19 7.32
C PHE A 265 12.89 -17.09 7.47
N ASP A 266 14.11 -17.28 6.99
CA ASP A 266 15.14 -16.24 7.09
C ASP A 266 14.93 -15.15 6.04
N VAL A 267 14.39 -15.51 4.87
CA VAL A 267 13.90 -14.53 3.90
C VAL A 267 12.60 -13.87 4.40
N LEU A 268 11.64 -14.64 4.91
CA LEU A 268 10.36 -14.09 5.38
C LEU A 268 10.52 -13.10 6.54
N LYS A 269 11.42 -13.35 7.49
CA LYS A 269 11.71 -12.42 8.61
C LYS A 269 12.30 -11.07 8.14
N LYS A 270 12.78 -10.98 6.89
CA LYS A 270 13.23 -9.70 6.29
C LYS A 270 12.06 -8.88 5.74
N LEU A 271 10.87 -9.45 5.63
CA LEU A 271 9.67 -8.86 5.04
C LEU A 271 8.52 -8.69 6.04
N VAL A 272 8.35 -9.67 6.92
CA VAL A 272 7.18 -9.83 7.78
C VAL A 272 7.60 -9.75 9.24
N LEU A 273 6.83 -9.02 10.03
CA LEU A 273 6.96 -8.97 11.48
C LEU A 273 6.41 -10.25 12.13
N PRO A 274 6.72 -10.52 13.41
CA PRO A 274 6.26 -11.76 14.06
C PRO A 274 4.74 -11.90 14.14
N ASP A 275 4.02 -10.78 14.04
CA ASP A 275 2.57 -10.74 14.05
C ASP A 275 1.92 -11.11 12.71
N GLY A 276 2.71 -11.14 11.62
CA GLY A 276 2.22 -11.41 10.26
C GLY A 276 2.08 -10.16 9.41
N SER A 277 2.18 -8.97 10.02
CA SER A 277 2.14 -7.69 9.32
C SER A 277 3.45 -7.39 8.59
N THR A 278 3.43 -6.39 7.71
CA THR A 278 4.61 -5.97 6.94
C THR A 278 4.97 -4.53 7.23
N LEU A 279 6.25 -4.20 7.12
CA LEU A 279 6.70 -2.81 7.07
C LEU A 279 6.49 -2.28 5.65
N ARG A 280 5.23 -2.19 5.19
CA ARG A 280 4.89 -1.77 3.84
C ARG A 280 5.28 -0.31 3.62
N ALA A 281 5.99 -0.03 2.52
CA ALA A 281 6.28 1.34 2.12
C ALA A 281 4.98 2.11 1.79
N LYS A 282 4.96 3.41 2.09
CA LYS A 282 3.78 4.29 2.00
C LYS A 282 3.30 4.51 0.57
N LEU A 283 4.23 4.48 -0.39
CA LEU A 283 3.93 4.74 -1.80
C LEU A 283 4.16 3.46 -2.63
N PRO A 284 3.43 3.30 -3.75
CA PRO A 284 3.82 2.32 -4.76
C PRO A 284 5.26 2.58 -5.23
N GLY A 285 6.08 1.54 -5.24
CA GLY A 285 7.49 1.63 -5.62
C GLY A 285 7.65 1.90 -7.12
N ARG A 286 8.47 2.89 -7.48
CA ARG A 286 8.62 3.35 -8.88
C ARG A 286 10.08 3.51 -9.28
N PRO A 287 10.41 3.40 -10.57
CA PRO A 287 11.72 3.76 -11.07
C PRO A 287 12.12 5.18 -10.66
N THR A 288 13.39 5.36 -10.34
CA THR A 288 13.97 6.70 -10.15
C THR A 288 13.97 7.45 -11.48
N ARG A 289 14.08 8.79 -11.40
CA ARG A 289 14.02 9.67 -12.59
C ARG A 289 15.01 9.28 -13.69
N ASP A 290 16.23 8.92 -13.32
CA ASP A 290 17.29 8.54 -14.25
C ASP A 290 17.06 7.16 -14.90
N CYS A 291 16.19 6.32 -14.34
CA CYS A 291 15.83 5.03 -14.93
C CYS A 291 14.70 5.13 -15.98
N LEU A 292 13.88 6.20 -15.95
CA LEU A 292 12.62 6.28 -16.71
C LEU A 292 12.75 5.99 -18.22
N PHE A 293 13.90 6.32 -18.81
CA PHE A 293 14.16 6.18 -20.25
C PHE A 293 15.25 5.16 -20.58
N SER A 294 15.66 4.36 -19.60
CA SER A 294 16.63 3.29 -19.76
C SER A 294 15.93 1.94 -19.93
N ASP A 295 16.57 0.99 -20.61
CA ASP A 295 16.11 -0.40 -20.66
C ASP A 295 16.99 -1.26 -19.75
N PRO A 296 16.62 -1.42 -18.45
CA PRO A 296 17.45 -2.11 -17.48
C PRO A 296 17.56 -3.62 -17.75
N THR A 297 16.87 -4.13 -18.77
CA THR A 297 16.81 -5.56 -19.11
C THR A 297 17.66 -5.95 -20.32
N ARG A 298 18.09 -4.96 -21.12
CA ARG A 298 18.76 -5.19 -22.42
C ARG A 298 19.93 -4.28 -22.73
N ASP A 299 20.00 -3.09 -22.17
CA ASP A 299 20.93 -2.08 -22.67
C ASP A 299 22.40 -2.31 -22.28
N GLY A 300 22.67 -3.33 -21.45
CA GLY A 300 24.02 -3.71 -21.02
C GLY A 300 24.72 -2.67 -20.15
N LYS A 301 24.02 -1.65 -19.65
CA LYS A 301 24.65 -0.53 -18.91
C LYS A 301 23.83 0.06 -17.78
N SER A 302 22.52 -0.21 -17.72
CA SER A 302 21.64 0.40 -16.73
C SER A 302 21.28 -0.57 -15.60
N LEU A 303 21.33 -0.06 -14.37
CA LEU A 303 20.68 -0.67 -13.21
C LEU A 303 19.25 -0.13 -13.11
N LEU A 304 18.32 -0.95 -12.64
CA LEU A 304 16.99 -0.49 -12.24
C LEU A 304 17.04 -0.02 -10.79
N LYS A 305 16.80 1.27 -10.56
CA LYS A 305 16.61 1.83 -9.22
C LYS A 305 15.12 2.05 -8.97
N ILE A 306 14.61 1.56 -7.84
CA ILE A 306 13.21 1.68 -7.42
C ILE A 306 13.17 2.40 -6.08
N TRP A 307 12.36 3.44 -5.95
CA TRP A 307 12.22 4.19 -4.70
C TRP A 307 10.79 4.17 -4.16
N SER A 308 10.65 4.32 -2.85
CA SER A 308 9.41 4.60 -2.14
C SER A 308 9.69 5.37 -0.83
N MET A 309 8.65 5.70 -0.07
CA MET A 309 8.70 6.46 1.17
C MET A 309 8.22 5.65 2.37
N ASN A 310 8.81 5.91 3.53
CA ASN A 310 8.22 5.67 4.84
C ASN A 310 7.91 7.03 5.50
N ASP A 311 7.41 7.03 6.73
CA ASP A 311 7.05 8.28 7.41
C ASP A 311 8.26 9.15 7.77
N PHE A 312 9.41 8.53 8.07
CA PHE A 312 10.63 9.24 8.50
C PHE A 312 11.90 8.87 7.71
N THR A 313 11.77 8.03 6.68
CA THR A 313 12.88 7.61 5.82
C THR A 313 12.40 7.38 4.39
N GLY A 314 13.32 7.37 3.44
CA GLY A 314 13.15 6.79 2.12
C GLY A 314 13.66 5.35 2.07
N VAL A 315 13.18 4.60 1.08
CA VAL A 315 13.74 3.28 0.74
C VAL A 315 14.07 3.24 -0.75
N LEU A 316 15.26 2.77 -1.08
CA LEU A 316 15.80 2.69 -2.44
C LEU A 316 16.33 1.28 -2.71
N GLY A 317 15.77 0.57 -3.67
CA GLY A 317 16.37 -0.67 -4.20
C GLY A 317 17.11 -0.43 -5.49
N VAL A 318 18.18 -1.18 -5.69
CA VAL A 318 18.97 -1.18 -6.93
C VAL A 318 19.11 -2.61 -7.40
N PHE A 319 18.74 -2.87 -8.64
CA PHE A 319 18.67 -4.22 -9.21
C PHE A 319 19.38 -4.27 -10.56
N ASN A 320 20.26 -5.25 -10.75
CA ASN A 320 20.72 -5.59 -12.08
C ASN A 320 19.71 -6.54 -12.73
N CYS A 321 19.00 -6.05 -13.76
CA CYS A 321 17.93 -6.76 -14.45
C CYS A 321 18.34 -7.27 -15.85
N GLN A 322 19.62 -7.16 -16.22
CA GLN A 322 20.11 -7.49 -17.56
C GLN A 322 19.96 -8.99 -17.89
N GLY A 323 19.88 -9.31 -19.19
CA GLY A 323 20.01 -10.67 -19.72
C GLY A 323 18.73 -11.35 -20.21
N ALA A 324 17.57 -10.90 -19.75
CA ALA A 324 16.28 -11.44 -20.17
C ALA A 324 15.27 -10.34 -20.45
N SER A 325 14.36 -10.56 -21.39
CA SER A 325 13.40 -9.55 -21.81
C SER A 325 12.19 -10.11 -22.56
N TRP A 326 11.08 -9.37 -22.61
CA TRP A 326 9.88 -9.76 -23.36
C TRP A 326 10.08 -9.64 -24.88
N CYS A 327 9.98 -10.75 -25.60
CA CYS A 327 10.09 -10.76 -27.05
C CYS A 327 8.73 -10.51 -27.71
N ARG A 328 8.56 -9.35 -28.34
CA ARG A 328 7.31 -8.98 -29.02
C ARG A 328 6.98 -9.85 -30.25
N VAL A 329 7.99 -10.44 -30.89
CA VAL A 329 7.80 -11.29 -32.08
C VAL A 329 7.32 -12.68 -31.68
N SER A 330 7.96 -13.29 -30.68
CA SER A 330 7.61 -14.65 -30.24
C SER A 330 6.58 -14.69 -29.10
N ILE A 331 6.20 -13.52 -28.56
CA ILE A 331 5.20 -13.34 -27.50
C ILE A 331 5.54 -14.21 -26.27
N LYS A 332 6.81 -14.12 -25.84
CA LYS A 332 7.30 -14.82 -24.64
C LYS A 332 8.52 -14.14 -24.04
N ASN A 333 8.81 -14.46 -22.78
CA ASN A 333 10.08 -14.12 -22.12
C ASN A 333 11.23 -14.88 -22.78
N LEU A 334 12.32 -14.18 -23.07
CA LEU A 334 13.54 -14.77 -23.63
C LEU A 334 14.76 -14.29 -22.86
N ILE A 335 15.61 -15.24 -22.50
CA ILE A 335 17.01 -14.96 -22.17
C ILE A 335 17.73 -14.70 -23.49
N HIS A 336 18.31 -13.51 -23.61
CA HIS A 336 19.10 -13.09 -24.77
C HIS A 336 20.60 -13.02 -24.44
N ASP A 337 20.94 -13.00 -23.15
CA ASP A 337 22.30 -13.12 -22.64
C ASP A 337 22.28 -13.93 -21.33
N GLU A 338 22.92 -15.10 -21.35
CA GLU A 338 22.99 -16.02 -20.20
C GLU A 338 23.97 -15.56 -19.12
N GLN A 339 24.94 -14.70 -19.47
CA GLN A 339 25.98 -14.22 -18.57
C GLN A 339 26.17 -12.71 -18.68
N PRO A 340 25.15 -11.90 -18.32
CA PRO A 340 25.25 -10.46 -18.41
C PRO A 340 26.39 -9.91 -17.55
N GLU A 341 27.01 -8.85 -18.06
CA GLU A 341 28.12 -8.20 -17.38
C GLU A 341 27.72 -7.58 -16.03
N THR A 342 28.73 -7.30 -15.22
CA THR A 342 28.55 -6.51 -13.99
C THR A 342 28.31 -5.06 -14.39
N ILE A 343 27.20 -4.49 -13.93
CA ILE A 343 26.83 -3.12 -14.25
C ILE A 343 27.28 -2.19 -13.12
N SER A 344 27.93 -1.10 -13.51
CA SER A 344 28.31 -0.01 -12.60
C SER A 344 27.30 1.13 -12.72
N GLY A 345 26.95 1.75 -11.58
CA GLY A 345 26.07 2.90 -11.53
C GLY A 345 26.36 3.78 -10.33
N THR A 346 25.46 4.72 -10.06
CA THR A 346 25.53 5.58 -8.88
C THR A 346 24.18 5.64 -8.16
N VAL A 347 24.26 5.86 -6.85
CA VAL A 347 23.10 6.15 -5.99
C VAL A 347 23.29 7.47 -5.27
N GLN A 348 22.20 8.20 -5.09
CA GLN A 348 22.14 9.48 -4.39
C GLN A 348 20.97 9.48 -3.40
N ALA A 349 21.03 10.31 -2.36
CA ALA A 349 19.87 10.49 -1.47
C ALA A 349 18.63 11.02 -2.24
N THR A 350 18.86 11.85 -3.25
CA THR A 350 17.84 12.44 -4.14
C THR A 350 17.23 11.45 -5.15
N ASP A 351 17.74 10.21 -5.24
CA ASP A 351 17.03 9.14 -5.95
C ASP A 351 15.70 8.79 -5.28
N VAL A 352 15.55 9.10 -3.98
CA VAL A 352 14.25 9.09 -3.30
C VAL A 352 13.58 10.46 -3.50
N GLU A 353 12.64 10.49 -4.44
CA GLU A 353 12.04 11.71 -4.99
C GLU A 353 11.44 12.67 -3.94
N TYR A 354 10.73 12.13 -2.95
CA TYR A 354 10.03 12.94 -1.93
C TYR A 354 10.77 13.02 -0.60
N LEU A 355 12.06 12.68 -0.56
CA LEU A 355 12.83 12.67 0.69
C LEU A 355 12.88 14.04 1.37
N GLY A 356 12.82 15.13 0.60
CA GLY A 356 12.77 16.50 1.16
C GLY A 356 11.50 16.78 1.98
N SER A 357 10.39 16.07 1.73
CA SER A 357 9.12 16.28 2.44
C SER A 357 9.14 15.85 3.90
N ILE A 358 10.07 14.97 4.28
CA ILE A 358 10.27 14.48 5.64
C ILE A 358 11.47 15.14 6.34
N ALA A 359 12.17 16.02 5.65
CA ALA A 359 13.27 16.82 6.19
C ALA A 359 12.74 18.20 6.61
N GLU A 360 13.22 18.74 7.73
CA GLU A 360 12.72 20.02 8.27
C GLU A 360 12.93 21.21 7.34
N SER A 361 14.00 21.20 6.54
CA SER A 361 14.31 22.27 5.60
C SER A 361 13.45 22.21 4.33
N GLY A 362 12.61 21.18 4.16
CA GLY A 362 11.91 20.89 2.91
C GLY A 362 12.81 20.33 1.81
N ARG A 363 14.10 20.07 2.12
CA ARG A 363 15.09 19.48 1.21
C ARG A 363 15.87 18.38 1.93
N PRO A 364 16.35 17.34 1.23
CA PRO A 364 17.06 16.24 1.88
C PRO A 364 18.27 16.66 2.71
N GLY A 365 19.06 17.64 2.22
CA GLY A 365 20.32 18.05 2.86
C GLY A 365 21.32 16.90 3.00
N ASP A 366 22.11 16.93 4.07
CA ASP A 366 22.96 15.79 4.44
C ASP A 366 22.09 14.60 4.86
N CYS A 367 22.43 13.42 4.34
CA CYS A 367 21.70 12.20 4.60
C CYS A 367 22.66 11.10 5.10
N VAL A 368 22.08 10.02 5.61
CA VAL A 368 22.76 8.73 5.75
C VAL A 368 22.04 7.67 4.94
N MET A 369 22.80 6.72 4.41
CA MET A 369 22.29 5.55 3.70
C MET A 369 22.78 4.29 4.41
N TYR A 370 21.85 3.44 4.84
CA TYR A 370 22.19 2.11 5.35
C TYR A 370 22.06 1.07 4.24
N SER A 371 23.18 0.47 3.84
CA SER A 371 23.24 -0.61 2.86
C SER A 371 22.85 -1.92 3.55
N HIS A 372 21.73 -2.52 3.14
CA HIS A 372 21.17 -3.71 3.79
C HIS A 372 21.96 -4.96 3.50
N ARG A 373 22.40 -5.15 2.26
CA ARG A 373 23.22 -6.30 1.85
C ARG A 373 24.68 -6.12 2.30
N GLY A 374 25.21 -4.90 2.23
CA GLY A 374 26.55 -4.57 2.71
C GLY A 374 26.67 -4.44 4.24
N GLY A 375 25.57 -4.28 4.96
CA GLY A 375 25.54 -4.19 6.43
C GLY A 375 26.27 -2.99 7.00
N ARG A 376 26.26 -1.84 6.31
CA ARG A 376 27.04 -0.65 6.69
C ARG A 376 26.25 0.64 6.51
N LEU A 377 26.51 1.61 7.39
CA LEU A 377 26.01 2.97 7.30
C LEU A 377 27.02 3.85 6.54
N ILE A 378 26.51 4.70 5.65
CA ILE A 378 27.30 5.59 4.82
C ILE A 378 26.74 7.00 4.99
N SER A 379 27.58 7.96 5.40
CA SER A 379 27.22 9.38 5.37
C SER A 379 27.26 9.89 3.93
N VAL A 380 26.19 10.57 3.52
CA VAL A 380 26.01 11.08 2.16
C VAL A 380 25.76 12.58 2.26
N PRO A 381 26.81 13.40 2.13
CA PRO A 381 26.65 14.85 2.08
C PRO A 381 25.72 15.26 0.93
N GLU A 382 25.11 16.43 1.06
CA GLU A 382 24.22 16.96 0.02
C GLU A 382 24.89 16.92 -1.37
N ASN A 383 24.14 16.51 -2.40
CA ASN A 383 24.59 16.39 -3.80
C ASN A 383 25.72 15.35 -4.04
N THR A 384 25.93 14.42 -3.10
CA THR A 384 26.93 13.36 -3.27
C THR A 384 26.35 12.11 -3.96
N SER A 385 27.10 11.57 -4.91
CA SER A 385 26.83 10.27 -5.55
C SER A 385 27.76 9.19 -5.00
N LEU A 386 27.20 8.04 -4.63
CA LEU A 386 27.96 6.86 -4.24
C LEU A 386 28.03 5.87 -5.41
N PRO A 387 29.21 5.29 -5.70
CA PRO A 387 29.32 4.26 -6.72
C PRO A 387 28.70 2.94 -6.24
N ILE A 388 28.09 2.20 -7.16
CA ILE A 388 27.59 0.85 -6.93
C ILE A 388 27.94 -0.05 -8.12
N GLN A 389 28.22 -1.32 -7.85
CA GLN A 389 28.42 -2.35 -8.87
C GLN A 389 27.62 -3.59 -8.50
N LEU A 390 26.86 -4.14 -9.45
CA LEU A 390 26.03 -5.32 -9.24
C LEU A 390 26.22 -6.30 -10.40
N LYS A 391 26.50 -7.57 -10.07
CA LYS A 391 26.50 -8.66 -11.05
C LYS A 391 25.08 -8.94 -11.54
N ALA A 392 24.94 -9.69 -12.63
CA ALA A 392 23.64 -10.13 -13.11
C ALA A 392 22.81 -10.77 -11.97
N ARG A 393 21.54 -10.36 -11.83
CA ARG A 393 20.62 -10.85 -10.78
C ARG A 393 21.02 -10.52 -9.34
N GLU A 394 21.95 -9.58 -9.15
CA GLU A 394 22.23 -9.01 -7.84
C GLU A 394 21.39 -7.77 -7.56
N TYR A 395 21.25 -7.47 -6.28
CA TYR A 395 20.54 -6.31 -5.78
C TYR A 395 21.25 -5.68 -4.58
N GLU A 396 20.82 -4.47 -4.23
CA GLU A 396 21.06 -3.80 -2.96
C GLU A 396 19.79 -3.04 -2.54
N VAL A 397 19.58 -2.87 -1.24
CA VAL A 397 18.55 -1.99 -0.69
C VAL A 397 19.22 -0.99 0.25
N PHE A 398 18.78 0.26 0.17
CA PHE A 398 19.18 1.33 1.05
C PHE A 398 17.98 1.89 1.80
N THR A 399 18.11 1.99 3.12
CA THR A 399 17.31 2.95 3.89
C THR A 399 18.01 4.30 3.83
N VAL A 400 17.29 5.34 3.41
CA VAL A 400 17.82 6.69 3.22
C VAL A 400 17.17 7.61 4.25
N ALA A 401 17.95 8.23 5.13
CA ALA A 401 17.43 9.06 6.21
C ALA A 401 18.09 10.45 6.20
N PRO A 402 17.31 11.55 6.17
CA PRO A 402 17.84 12.90 6.36
C PRO A 402 18.47 13.05 7.73
N VAL A 403 19.59 13.77 7.80
CA VAL A 403 20.29 14.04 9.06
C VAL A 403 19.72 15.30 9.72
N LYS A 404 19.29 15.14 10.96
CA LYS A 404 18.81 16.22 11.82
C LYS A 404 19.92 16.70 12.74
N LYS A 405 20.21 18.00 12.73
CA LYS A 405 21.09 18.65 13.72
C LYS A 405 20.30 18.97 14.99
N LEU A 406 20.86 18.58 16.13
CA LEU A 406 20.32 18.84 17.47
C LEU A 406 20.91 20.13 18.04
N SER A 407 20.25 20.72 19.04
CA SER A 407 20.68 21.99 19.64
C SER A 407 22.02 21.90 20.39
N ASN A 408 22.44 20.69 20.80
CA ASN A 408 23.75 20.42 21.40
C ASN A 408 24.90 20.30 20.36
N GLY A 409 24.60 20.46 19.06
CA GLY A 409 25.58 20.37 17.97
C GLY A 409 25.78 18.95 17.40
N ALA A 410 25.19 17.92 18.01
CA ALA A 410 25.19 16.58 17.46
C ALA A 410 24.24 16.45 16.27
N ALA A 411 24.44 15.42 15.46
CA ALA A 411 23.61 15.09 14.31
C ALA A 411 23.08 13.67 14.42
N PHE A 412 21.80 13.46 14.07
CA PHE A 412 21.09 12.20 14.26
C PHE A 412 20.21 11.86 13.05
N ALA A 413 20.08 10.59 12.71
CA ALA A 413 19.10 10.11 11.73
C ALA A 413 18.60 8.69 12.08
N PRO A 414 17.29 8.42 12.05
CA PRO A 414 16.77 7.09 12.36
C PRO A 414 16.88 6.16 11.13
N ILE A 415 17.21 4.87 11.34
CA ILE A 415 17.26 3.86 10.25
C ILE A 415 16.17 2.80 10.41
N GLY A 416 15.88 2.34 11.63
CA GLY A 416 14.85 1.32 11.89
C GLY A 416 15.40 -0.09 12.08
N LEU A 417 14.62 -1.12 11.74
CA LEU A 417 15.00 -2.52 11.90
C LEU A 417 15.96 -2.98 10.79
N ILE A 418 17.27 -2.83 11.01
CA ILE A 418 18.32 -2.96 9.98
C ILE A 418 18.50 -4.37 9.38
N LYS A 419 17.81 -5.37 9.92
CA LYS A 419 17.75 -6.74 9.36
C LYS A 419 16.56 -6.98 8.44
N MET A 420 15.64 -6.03 8.33
CA MET A 420 14.52 -6.06 7.37
C MET A 420 14.86 -5.26 6.12
N PHE A 421 14.25 -5.61 4.98
CA PHE A 421 14.49 -4.89 3.72
C PHE A 421 13.98 -3.45 3.76
N ASN A 422 12.74 -3.24 4.25
CA ASN A 422 12.21 -1.90 4.48
C ASN A 422 12.31 -1.51 5.97
N SER A 423 13.55 -1.34 6.43
CA SER A 423 13.88 -1.08 7.85
C SER A 423 13.18 0.15 8.41
N GLY A 424 13.15 1.23 7.64
CA GLY A 424 12.61 2.51 8.09
C GLY A 424 11.09 2.52 8.31
N GLY A 425 10.36 1.56 7.74
CA GLY A 425 8.91 1.41 7.98
C GLY A 425 8.56 1.02 9.42
N ALA A 426 9.55 0.60 10.21
CA ALA A 426 9.40 0.29 11.63
C ALA A 426 9.20 1.54 12.49
N ILE A 427 9.67 2.71 12.06
CA ILE A 427 9.60 3.94 12.86
C ILE A 427 8.20 4.53 12.71
N LYS A 428 7.47 4.65 13.82
CA LYS A 428 6.10 5.18 13.87
C LYS A 428 6.02 6.61 14.35
N GLU A 429 6.95 7.00 15.22
CA GLU A 429 7.05 8.38 15.69
C GLU A 429 8.51 8.76 15.95
N ILE A 430 8.84 10.04 15.75
CA ILE A 430 10.10 10.63 16.17
C ILE A 430 9.88 12.03 16.72
N ASN A 431 10.46 12.30 17.88
CA ASN A 431 10.39 13.59 18.56
C ASN A 431 11.78 14.00 19.00
N TYR A 432 12.29 15.05 18.37
CA TYR A 432 13.59 15.64 18.69
C TYR A 432 13.42 16.66 19.82
N GLU A 433 14.23 16.54 20.86
CA GLU A 433 14.40 17.52 21.94
C GLU A 433 13.12 17.90 22.71
N SER A 434 12.10 17.03 22.68
CA SER A 434 10.78 17.30 23.29
C SER A 434 10.79 17.39 24.82
N LYS A 435 11.70 16.66 25.49
CA LYS A 435 11.83 16.64 26.96
C LYS A 435 13.10 17.29 27.47
N LYS A 436 14.19 17.18 26.71
CA LYS A 436 15.55 17.58 27.12
C LYS A 436 16.40 17.81 25.86
N ILE A 437 17.30 18.79 25.94
CA ILE A 437 18.30 19.06 24.90
C ILE A 437 19.13 17.81 24.63
N GLY A 438 19.31 17.45 23.36
CA GLY A 438 20.05 16.25 22.95
C GLY A 438 19.29 14.92 23.06
N ASN A 439 18.04 14.92 23.54
CA ASN A 439 17.23 13.70 23.57
C ASN A 439 16.47 13.49 22.25
N VAL A 440 16.52 12.27 21.73
CA VAL A 440 15.66 11.81 20.63
C VAL A 440 14.74 10.73 21.16
N ASN A 441 13.42 10.93 21.04
CA ASN A 441 12.42 9.95 21.43
C ASN A 441 11.81 9.34 20.18
N LEU A 442 11.73 8.02 20.13
CA LEU A 442 11.24 7.25 18.98
C LEU A 442 10.15 6.30 19.46
N SER A 443 9.15 6.09 18.61
CA SER A 443 8.27 4.93 18.72
C SER A 443 8.54 3.99 17.56
N VAL A 444 8.84 2.72 17.85
CA VAL A 444 9.31 1.74 16.86
C VAL A 444 8.50 0.46 16.96
N ARG A 445 8.01 -0.04 15.83
CA ARG A 445 7.27 -1.29 15.72
C ARG A 445 8.17 -2.44 15.24
N GLY A 446 8.13 -3.55 15.95
CA GLY A 446 8.73 -4.83 15.60
C GLY A 446 9.77 -5.32 16.61
N ARG A 447 10.67 -6.21 16.16
CA ARG A 447 11.73 -6.80 16.98
C ARG A 447 13.02 -6.96 16.17
N GLY A 448 14.13 -7.18 16.88
CA GLY A 448 15.44 -7.42 16.28
C GLY A 448 16.37 -6.22 16.43
N ILE A 449 17.36 -6.11 15.56
CA ILE A 449 18.37 -5.05 15.68
C ILE A 449 17.82 -3.76 15.10
N PHE A 450 17.64 -2.76 15.95
CA PHE A 450 17.35 -1.39 15.55
C PHE A 450 18.65 -0.62 15.34
N GLY A 451 18.68 0.20 14.29
CA GLY A 451 19.80 1.06 13.94
C GLY A 451 19.40 2.54 13.85
N ALA A 452 20.34 3.40 14.21
CA ALA A 452 20.28 4.84 13.98
C ALA A 452 21.69 5.40 13.73
N TYR A 453 21.79 6.57 13.13
CA TYR A 453 23.02 7.34 13.04
C TYR A 453 23.08 8.37 14.16
N SER A 454 24.25 8.50 14.78
CA SER A 454 24.60 9.59 15.67
C SER A 454 26.05 10.02 15.45
N SER A 455 26.27 11.33 15.23
CA SER A 455 27.60 11.89 15.01
C SER A 455 28.50 11.87 16.25
N VAL A 456 27.91 11.65 17.43
CA VAL A 456 28.63 11.44 18.69
C VAL A 456 28.08 10.19 19.37
N ARG A 457 28.90 9.55 20.20
CA ARG A 457 28.47 8.39 20.97
C ARG A 457 27.32 8.80 21.92
N PRO A 458 26.16 8.14 21.87
CA PRO A 458 25.10 8.38 22.85
C PRO A 458 25.62 8.17 24.28
N LYS A 459 25.12 8.97 25.21
CA LYS A 459 25.43 8.84 26.64
C LYS A 459 24.67 7.69 27.28
N ARG A 460 23.42 7.53 26.85
CA ARG A 460 22.47 6.54 27.37
C ARG A 460 21.38 6.25 26.35
N ILE A 461 20.91 5.01 26.33
CA ILE A 461 19.69 4.61 25.62
C ILE A 461 18.75 3.93 26.61
N THR A 462 17.48 4.32 26.57
CA THR A 462 16.42 3.75 27.40
C THR A 462 15.34 3.18 26.49
N ILE A 463 14.90 1.94 26.77
CA ILE A 463 13.76 1.30 26.13
C ILE A 463 12.65 1.19 27.18
N GLU A 464 11.50 1.79 26.91
CA GLU A 464 10.42 2.04 27.85
C GLU A 464 10.89 2.78 29.11
N THR A 465 11.36 2.04 30.10
CA THR A 465 11.83 2.54 31.40
C THR A 465 13.21 2.00 31.79
N ALA A 466 13.75 1.03 31.04
CA ALA A 466 15.01 0.36 31.34
C ALA A 466 16.15 0.95 30.50
N GLU A 467 17.29 1.20 31.13
CA GLU A 467 18.54 1.52 30.44
C GLU A 467 19.12 0.25 29.81
N GLU A 468 19.50 0.34 28.54
CA GLU A 468 19.88 -0.81 27.72
C GLU A 468 21.26 -0.61 27.10
N ASP A 469 22.01 -1.71 27.00
CA ASP A 469 23.31 -1.72 26.31
C ASP A 469 23.12 -1.48 24.81
N PHE A 470 24.07 -0.75 24.21
CA PHE A 470 24.06 -0.44 22.78
C PHE A 470 25.45 -0.54 22.17
N GLY A 471 25.49 -0.91 20.89
CA GLY A 471 26.68 -0.81 20.06
C GLY A 471 26.81 0.57 19.45
N TYR A 472 28.04 1.07 19.33
CA TYR A 472 28.36 2.30 18.60
C TYR A 472 29.63 2.10 17.77
N ASP A 473 29.51 2.26 16.45
CA ASP A 473 30.66 2.29 15.55
C ASP A 473 31.17 3.73 15.40
N GLU A 474 32.28 4.03 16.06
CA GLU A 474 32.94 5.35 16.05
C GLU A 474 33.31 5.83 14.63
N ARG A 475 33.45 4.93 13.64
CA ARG A 475 33.83 5.31 12.27
C ARG A 475 32.63 5.77 11.45
N SER A 476 31.52 5.06 11.56
CA SER A 476 30.31 5.34 10.77
C SER A 476 29.27 6.17 11.54
N GLY A 477 29.36 6.23 12.87
CA GLY A 477 28.34 6.78 13.74
C GLY A 477 27.11 5.87 13.88
N LEU A 478 27.20 4.61 13.47
CA LEU A 478 26.08 3.66 13.58
C LEU A 478 25.88 3.24 15.04
N VAL A 479 24.71 3.58 15.57
CA VAL A 479 24.18 3.10 16.85
C VAL A 479 23.33 1.85 16.57
N THR A 480 23.51 0.80 17.36
CA THR A 480 22.68 -0.41 17.29
C THR A 480 22.20 -0.84 18.67
N LEU A 481 20.95 -1.26 18.76
CA LEU A 481 20.39 -1.88 19.97
C LEU A 481 19.43 -3.01 19.60
N THR A 482 19.22 -3.95 20.51
CA THR A 482 18.36 -5.11 20.27
C THR A 482 16.99 -4.91 20.89
N LEU A 483 15.96 -4.84 20.05
CA LEU A 483 14.56 -4.86 20.47
C LEU A 483 14.12 -6.31 20.67
N GLN A 484 13.69 -6.63 21.89
CA GLN A 484 13.21 -7.96 22.24
C GLN A 484 11.83 -8.24 21.64
N VAL A 485 11.24 -9.38 21.98
CA VAL A 485 9.80 -9.59 21.75
C VAL A 485 9.06 -8.81 22.85
N PRO A 486 8.31 -7.76 22.52
CA PRO A 486 7.54 -7.01 23.51
C PRO A 486 6.42 -7.88 24.10
N ALA A 487 6.05 -7.58 25.34
CA ALA A 487 4.95 -8.27 26.02
C ALA A 487 3.56 -7.79 25.55
N GLU A 488 3.49 -6.57 25.00
CA GLU A 488 2.26 -5.95 24.53
C GLU A 488 1.92 -6.35 23.09
N GLU A 489 0.62 -6.37 22.78
CA GLU A 489 0.12 -6.51 21.41
C GLU A 489 0.64 -5.33 20.55
N LEU A 490 0.83 -5.53 19.24
CA LEU A 490 1.32 -4.57 18.23
C LEU A 490 2.84 -4.37 18.12
N TYR A 491 3.63 -4.98 18.99
CA TYR A 491 5.09 -4.98 18.91
C TYR A 491 5.75 -3.59 18.99
N GLN A 492 5.22 -2.67 19.78
CA GLN A 492 5.70 -1.28 19.83
C GLN A 492 6.69 -1.06 20.98
N TRP A 493 7.68 -0.20 20.73
CA TRP A 493 8.74 0.18 21.67
C TRP A 493 8.93 1.69 21.69
N ASN A 494 9.00 2.27 22.88
CA ASN A 494 9.43 3.65 23.10
C ASN A 494 10.92 3.67 23.42
N ILE A 495 11.69 4.37 22.60
CA ILE A 495 13.14 4.46 22.73
C ILE A 495 13.52 5.91 22.97
N THR A 496 14.30 6.18 24.02
CA THR A 496 14.93 7.47 24.26
C THR A 496 16.43 7.34 24.10
N ILE A 497 17.02 8.12 23.19
CA ILE A 497 18.47 8.19 22.96
C ILE A 497 18.94 9.57 23.45
N GLU A 498 19.83 9.59 24.45
CA GLU A 498 20.47 10.81 24.94
C GLU A 498 21.82 11.01 24.25
N VAL A 499 21.92 12.03 23.40
CA VAL A 499 23.10 12.33 22.58
C VAL A 499 23.98 13.40 23.26
#